data_AF-A0A0C3K3Y1-F1
#
_entry.id   AF-A0A0C3K3Y1-F1
#
_cell.length_a   1.000
_cell.length_b   1.000
_cell.length_c   1.000
_cell.angle_alpha   90.00
_cell.angle_beta   90.00
_cell.angle_gamma   90.00
#
_symmetry.space_group_name_H-M   'P 1'
#
loop_
_entity.id
_entity.type
_entity.pdbx_description
1 polymer ?
#
loop_
_entity_poly.entity_id
_entity_poly.type
_entity_poly.pdbx_seq_one_letter_code
_entity_poly.pdbx_strand_id
1 'polypeptide(L)' 'VTGLSIRHVGERFQRSNGTISKYFKKIQFEFSSRDIYSKYVRLPRSDAPIHPTIHNNPKFFPFFANTIGAIDG' A
#
# COMPACT_ATOMS: atom_id res chain seq x y z
N VAL A 1 2.85 6.11 1.94
CA VAL A 1 4.21 5.81 2.44
C VAL A 1 5.14 6.94 1.96
N THR A 2 6.03 7.45 2.79
CA THR A 2 6.65 8.79 2.65
C THR A 2 7.60 9.00 1.45
N GLY A 3 7.69 8.09 0.47
CA GLY A 3 8.53 8.23 -0.72
C GLY A 3 10.03 8.43 -0.45
N LEU A 4 10.48 8.23 0.79
CA LEU A 4 11.84 8.50 1.22
C LEU A 4 12.79 7.37 0.80
N SER A 5 14.01 7.75 0.43
CA SER A 5 15.07 6.77 0.18
C SER A 5 15.45 6.04 1.46
N ILE A 6 15.94 4.80 1.32
CA ILE A 6 16.46 4.02 2.45
C ILE A 6 17.61 4.74 3.18
N ARG A 7 18.37 5.57 2.46
CA ARG A 7 19.45 6.40 3.02
C ARG A 7 18.90 7.44 4.00
N HIS A 8 17.89 8.20 3.59
CA HIS A 8 17.24 9.20 4.45
C HIS A 8 16.62 8.55 5.69
N VAL A 9 16.02 7.37 5.54
CA VAL A 9 15.47 6.61 6.67
C VAL A 9 16.60 6.14 7.60
N GLY A 10 17.69 5.61 7.04
CA GLY A 10 18.88 5.21 7.80
C GLY A 10 19.48 6.36 8.60
N GLU A 11 19.63 7.54 7.99
CA GLU A 11 20.07 8.77 8.65
C GLU A 11 19.12 9.18 9.78
N ARG A 12 17.80 9.20 9.53
CA ARG A 12 16.82 9.58 10.57
C ARG A 12 16.87 8.68 11.80
N PHE A 13 17.03 7.38 11.59
CA PHE A 13 17.07 6.40 12.67
C PHE A 13 18.48 6.10 13.19
N GLN A 14 19.51 6.72 12.60
CA GLN A 14 20.93 6.45 12.91
C GLN A 14 21.25 4.95 12.84
N ARG A 15 20.80 4.30 11.76
CA ARG A 15 21.00 2.87 11.51
C ARG A 15 21.47 2.63 10.08
N SER A 16 22.16 1.51 9.88
CA SER A 16 22.58 1.09 8.55
C SER A 16 21.37 0.78 7.65
N ASN A 17 21.52 1.00 6.35
CA ASN A 17 20.50 0.64 5.35
C ASN A 17 20.10 -0.84 5.44
N GLY A 18 21.03 -1.73 5.78
CA GLY A 18 20.73 -3.15 6.02
C GLY A 18 19.78 -3.37 7.19
N THR A 19 19.95 -2.63 8.29
CA THR A 19 19.04 -2.68 9.45
C THR A 19 17.66 -2.19 9.07
N ILE A 20 17.58 -1.07 8.34
CA ILE A 20 16.31 -0.52 7.86
C ILE A 20 15.60 -1.53 6.95
N SER A 21 16.29 -2.11 5.97
CA SER A 21 15.72 -3.11 5.07
C SER A 21 15.21 -4.35 5.81
N LYS A 22 15.99 -4.85 6.78
CA LYS A 22 15.60 -6.01 7.61
C LYS A 22 14.29 -5.75 8.34
N TYR A 23 14.18 -4.61 9.02
CA TYR A 23 12.97 -4.30 9.79
C TYR A 23 11.80 -3.93 8.90
N PHE A 24 12.03 -3.26 7.76
CA PHE A 24 10.98 -3.00 6.79
C PHE A 24 10.31 -4.31 6.32
N LYS A 25 11.12 -5.31 5.91
CA LYS A 25 10.61 -6.63 5.52
C LYS A 25 9.87 -7.34 6.65
N LYS A 26 10.41 -7.28 7.87
CA LYS A 26 9.76 -7.88 9.04
C LYS A 26 8.39 -7.26 9.30
N ILE A 27 8.31 -5.94 9.32
CA ILE A 27 7.05 -5.21 9.50
C ILE A 27 6.08 -5.50 8.35
N GLN A 28 6.52 -5.49 7.10
CA GLN A 28 5.66 -5.83 5.96
C GLN A 28 5.03 -7.22 6.12
N PHE A 29 5.81 -8.22 6.52
CA PHE A 29 5.31 -9.57 6.79
C PHE A 29 4.28 -9.58 7.91
N GLU A 30 4.58 -8.95 9.06
CA GLU A 30 3.66 -8.88 10.20
C GLU A 30 2.34 -8.17 9.84
N PHE A 31 2.38 -7.06 9.09
CA PHE A 31 1.17 -6.35 8.67
C PHE A 31 0.35 -7.11 7.62
N SER A 32 1.00 -8.03 6.89
CA SER A 32 0.32 -8.95 5.98
C SER A 32 -0.22 -10.18 6.70
N SER A 33 0.06 -10.35 8.00
CA SER A 33 -0.52 -11.43 8.79
C SER A 33 -2.04 -11.30 8.84
N ARG A 34 -2.73 -12.44 8.94
CA ARG A 34 -4.20 -12.48 8.96
C ARG A 34 -4.78 -11.61 10.08
N ASP A 35 -4.19 -11.62 11.26
CA ASP A 35 -4.71 -10.93 12.44
C ASP A 35 -4.69 -9.40 12.30
N ILE A 36 -3.65 -8.86 11.64
CA ILE A 36 -3.56 -7.43 11.36
C ILE A 36 -4.36 -7.09 10.10
N TYR A 37 -4.12 -7.82 9.01
CA TYR A 37 -4.73 -7.50 7.71
C TYR A 37 -6.25 -7.54 7.77
N SER A 38 -6.85 -8.60 8.34
CA SER A 38 -8.31 -8.73 8.42
C SER A 38 -8.97 -7.71 9.35
N LYS A 39 -8.22 -7.19 10.34
CA LYS A 39 -8.73 -6.21 11.29
C LYS A 39 -8.78 -4.80 10.70
N TYR A 40 -7.78 -4.43 9.90
CA TYR A 40 -7.61 -3.05 9.42
C TYR A 40 -7.89 -2.85 7.93
N VAL A 41 -7.74 -3.88 7.09
CA VAL A 41 -8.01 -3.78 5.65
C VAL A 41 -9.43 -4.25 5.37
N ARG A 42 -10.21 -3.39 4.72
CA ARG A 42 -11.56 -3.69 4.24
C ARG A 42 -11.58 -3.60 2.73
N LEU A 43 -11.73 -4.74 2.07
CA LEU A 43 -11.90 -4.77 0.63
C LEU A 43 -13.34 -4.36 0.27
N PRO A 44 -13.53 -3.60 -0.82
CA PRO A 44 -14.86 -3.36 -1.34
C PRO A 44 -15.49 -4.67 -1.81
N ARG A 45 -16.83 -4.70 -1.79
CA ARG A 45 -17.59 -5.85 -2.25
C ARG A 45 -17.45 -5.99 -3.77
N SER A 46 -17.66 -7.20 -4.29
CA SER A 46 -17.61 -7.45 -5.74
C SER A 46 -18.70 -6.70 -6.53
N ASP A 47 -19.78 -6.31 -5.87
CA ASP A 47 -20.89 -5.52 -6.41
C ASP A 47 -20.74 -4.00 -6.16
N ALA A 48 -19.63 -3.56 -5.56
CA ALA A 48 -19.42 -2.16 -5.28
C ALA A 48 -19.25 -1.35 -6.57
N PRO A 49 -19.89 -0.17 -6.69
CA PRO A 49 -19.70 0.69 -7.86
C PRO A 49 -18.26 1.22 -7.91
N ILE A 50 -17.77 1.49 -9.12
CA ILE A 50 -16.47 2.13 -9.34
C ILE A 50 -16.43 3.46 -8.59
N HIS A 51 -15.36 3.70 -7.82
CA HIS A 51 -15.23 4.95 -7.08
C HIS A 51 -15.21 6.17 -8.03
N PRO A 52 -15.88 7.30 -7.69
CA PRO A 52 -15.97 8.47 -8.57
C PRO A 52 -14.62 9.02 -9.03
N THR A 53 -13.57 8.90 -8.21
CA THR A 53 -12.21 9.31 -8.58
C THR A 53 -11.65 8.57 -9.80
N ILE A 54 -12.02 7.30 -9.98
CA ILE A 54 -11.63 6.50 -11.14
C ILE A 54 -12.57 6.84 -12.31
N HIS A 55 -13.88 6.74 -12.09
CA HIS A 55 -14.90 6.93 -13.13
C HIS A 55 -14.82 8.31 -13.81
N ASN A 56 -14.61 9.37 -13.02
CA ASN A 56 -14.64 10.74 -13.53
C ASN A 56 -13.29 11.21 -14.10
N ASN A 57 -12.25 10.38 -14.06
CA ASN A 57 -10.92 10.73 -14.54
C ASN A 57 -10.61 9.97 -15.84
N PRO A 58 -10.48 10.66 -17.00
CA PRO A 58 -10.21 10.01 -18.28
C PRO A 58 -8.81 9.35 -18.36
N LYS A 59 -7.90 9.65 -17.43
CA LYS A 59 -6.63 8.92 -17.30
C LYS A 59 -6.83 7.52 -16.71
N PHE A 60 -7.91 7.30 -15.97
CA PHE A 60 -8.16 6.08 -15.22
C PHE A 60 -9.32 5.27 -15.81
N PHE A 61 -10.39 5.92 -16.24
CA PHE A 61 -11.49 5.28 -16.94
C PHE A 61 -11.34 5.44 -18.46
N PRO A 62 -11.52 4.38 -19.27
CA PRO A 62 -12.09 3.07 -18.92
C PRO A 62 -11.08 2.01 -18.46
N PHE A 63 -9.78 2.31 -18.40
CA PHE A 63 -8.73 1.31 -18.13
C PHE A 63 -8.91 0.53 -16.82
N PHE A 64 -9.45 1.16 -15.77
CA PHE A 64 -9.73 0.55 -14.47
C PHE A 64 -11.22 0.28 -14.22
N ALA A 65 -12.05 0.18 -15.27
CA ALA A 65 -13.50 0.01 -15.12
C ALA A 65 -13.90 -1.24 -14.33
N ASN A 66 -13.10 -2.31 -14.39
CA ASN A 66 -13.37 -3.57 -13.68
C ASN A 66 -12.46 -3.77 -12.46
N THR A 67 -11.81 -2.70 -11.99
CA THR A 67 -10.89 -2.78 -10.86
C THR A 67 -11.66 -2.65 -9.55
N ILE A 68 -11.61 -3.69 -8.73
CA ILE A 68 -12.22 -3.72 -7.39
C ILE A 68 -11.41 -2.84 -6.43
N GLY A 69 -10.10 -2.71 -6.64
CA GLY A 69 -9.24 -1.79 -5.91
C GLY A 69 -7.80 -1.89 -6.40
N ALA A 70 -7.01 -0.85 -6.15
CA ALA A 70 -5.57 -0.87 -6.34
C ALA A 70 -4.90 -0.64 -5.00
N ILE A 71 -3.96 -1.51 -4.63
CA ILE A 71 -3.07 -1.32 -3.50
C ILE A 71 -1.70 -1.02 -4.08
N ASP A 72 -1.25 0.22 -3.93
CA ASP A 72 0.12 0.60 -4.24
C ASP A 72 1.03 0.19 -3.07
N GLY A 73 2.12 -0.50 -3.38
CA GLY A 73 3.00 -1.19 -2.43
C GLY A 73 4.17 -0.33 -1.95
#